data_AF-A0A060CEP3-F1
#
_entry.id   AF-A0A060CEP3-F1
#
_cell.length_a   1.000
_cell.length_b   1.000
_cell.length_c   1.000
_cell.angle_alpha   90.00
_cell.angle_beta   90.00
_cell.angle_gamma   90.00
#
_symmetry.space_group_name_H-M   'P 1'
#
loop_
_entity.id
_entity.type
_entity.pdbx_description
1 polymer ?
#
loop_
_entity_poly.entity_id
_entity_poly.type
_entity_poly.pdbx_seq_one_letter_code
_entity_poly.pdbx_strand_id
1 'polypeptide(L)'
;EHCARALDLAIARTGENGLPLILGGDWNDGMNRVGEQGRGTSVWLGWFLLKALNDFSAIAAGRRDRARHKAWQGHAARLKEALEREGWDGEWYRRGTFDDGTPLGSKQSDECRIDSIAQSWAVLSGAADPERADMAVGKALELLV
;
A
#
# COMPACT_ATOMS: atom_id res chain seq x y z
N GLU A 1 18.54 11.63 8.03
CA GLU A 1 18.55 10.42 8.88
C GLU A 1 17.20 9.96 9.42
N HIS A 2 16.39 10.77 10.12
CA HIS A 2 15.10 10.28 10.65
C HIS A 2 14.17 9.67 9.60
N CYS A 3 13.89 10.37 8.50
CA CYS A 3 13.04 9.84 7.42
C CYS A 3 13.62 8.56 6.79
N ALA A 4 14.95 8.51 6.63
CA ALA A 4 15.61 7.33 6.06
C ALA A 4 15.41 6.10 6.95
N ARG A 5 15.62 6.24 8.27
CA ARG A 5 15.37 5.17 9.23
C ARG A 5 13.90 4.73 9.27
N ALA A 6 12.96 5.67 9.12
CA ALA A 6 11.54 5.36 9.05
C ALA A 6 11.20 4.52 7.80
N LEU A 7 11.76 4.88 6.64
CA LEU A 7 11.58 4.11 5.40
C LEU A 7 12.24 2.73 5.48
N ASP A 8 13.45 2.66 6.03
CA ASP A 8 14.16 1.38 6.22
C ASP A 8 13.37 0.45 7.17
N LEU A 9 12.75 1.01 8.22
CA LEU A 9 11.86 0.25 9.12
C LEU A 9 10.56 -0.20 8.43
N ALA A 10 9.95 0.66 7.60
CA ALA A 10 8.76 0.30 6.84
C ALA A 10 9.06 -0.83 5.83
N ILE A 11 10.22 -0.78 5.15
CA ILE A 11 10.71 -1.85 4.28
C ILE A 11 10.91 -3.15 5.07
N ALA A 12 11.51 -3.09 6.27
CA ALA A 12 11.72 -4.26 7.10
C ALA A 12 10.42 -4.91 7.58
N ARG A 13 9.31 -4.16 7.61
CA ARG A 13 7.96 -4.62 7.99
C ARG A 13 7.11 -4.97 6.77
N THR A 14 7.69 -5.70 5.82
CA THR A 14 6.98 -6.24 4.67
C THR A 14 6.44 -7.62 5.00
N GLY A 15 5.16 -7.87 4.71
CA GLY A 15 4.52 -9.16 4.88
C GLY A 15 4.90 -10.15 3.77
N GLU A 16 4.48 -11.40 3.93
CA GLU A 16 4.84 -12.50 3.02
C GLU A 16 4.35 -12.28 1.57
N ASN A 17 3.24 -11.55 1.39
CA ASN A 17 2.69 -11.20 0.08
C ASN A 17 3.40 -10.00 -0.60
N GLY A 18 4.39 -9.40 0.07
CA GLY A 18 5.15 -8.25 -0.43
C GLY A 18 4.52 -6.88 -0.13
N LEU A 19 3.38 -6.84 0.56
CA LEU A 19 2.74 -5.60 1.02
C LEU A 19 3.21 -5.22 2.44
N PRO A 20 3.10 -3.95 2.86
CA PRO A 20 3.45 -3.56 4.22
C PRO A 20 2.51 -4.20 5.25
N LEU A 21 3.08 -4.69 6.34
CA LEU A 21 2.32 -5.14 7.50
C LEU A 21 1.53 -3.97 8.08
N ILE A 22 0.23 -4.17 8.31
CA ILE A 22 -0.64 -3.17 8.94
C ILE A 22 -0.43 -3.14 10.47
N LEU A 23 0.01 -4.26 11.05
CA LEU A 23 0.22 -4.41 12.51
C LEU A 23 -1.03 -3.94 13.28
N GLY A 24 -0.86 -3.08 14.29
CA GLY A 24 -1.94 -2.53 15.11
C GLY A 24 -2.71 -1.38 14.49
N GLY A 25 -2.50 -1.07 13.20
CA GLY A 25 -3.26 -0.03 12.49
C GLY A 25 -2.41 0.73 11.47
N ASP A 26 -3.11 1.42 10.58
CA ASP A 26 -2.52 2.33 9.59
C ASP A 26 -3.11 3.74 9.74
N TRP A 27 -3.49 4.44 8.66
CA TRP A 27 -4.18 5.73 8.79
C TRP A 27 -5.55 5.61 9.47
N ASN A 28 -6.23 4.47 9.33
CA ASN A 28 -7.49 4.22 10.02
C ASN A 28 -7.22 3.56 11.38
N ASP A 29 -7.24 4.35 12.45
CA ASP A 29 -7.01 3.90 13.83
C ASP A 29 -7.99 2.78 14.27
N GLY A 30 -9.18 2.69 13.66
CA GLY A 30 -10.16 1.65 13.93
C GLY A 30 -9.78 0.27 13.38
N MET A 31 -8.80 0.17 12.49
CA MET A 31 -8.33 -1.09 11.88
C MET A 31 -7.28 -1.82 12.74
N ASN A 32 -7.42 -1.76 14.07
CA ASN A 32 -6.41 -2.24 15.01
C ASN A 32 -6.34 -3.78 15.16
N ARG A 33 -7.31 -4.51 14.61
CA ARG A 33 -7.37 -5.99 14.64
C ARG A 33 -7.07 -6.66 13.29
N VAL A 34 -6.70 -5.88 12.27
CA VAL A 34 -6.43 -6.45 10.93
C VAL A 34 -5.14 -7.25 10.92
N GLY A 35 -4.11 -6.77 11.64
CA GLY A 35 -2.78 -7.38 11.69
C GLY A 35 -2.23 -7.57 13.09
N GLU A 36 -3.09 -7.78 14.10
CA GLU A 36 -2.67 -7.88 15.51
C GLU A 36 -1.71 -9.05 15.77
N GLN A 37 -1.72 -10.07 14.90
CA GLN A 37 -0.81 -11.22 14.94
C GLN A 37 0.43 -11.04 14.04
N GLY A 38 0.59 -9.87 13.43
CA GLY A 38 1.78 -9.48 12.66
C GLY A 38 1.85 -10.05 11.24
N ARG A 39 0.72 -10.46 10.66
CA ARG A 39 0.62 -11.03 9.30
C ARG A 39 -0.25 -10.20 8.37
N GLY A 40 -1.26 -9.52 8.92
CA GLY A 40 -2.16 -8.66 8.15
C GLY A 40 -1.42 -7.55 7.42
N THR A 41 -1.88 -7.19 6.23
CA THR A 41 -1.23 -6.21 5.34
C THR A 41 -2.18 -5.13 4.87
N SER A 42 -1.62 -3.98 4.47
CA SER A 42 -2.39 -2.81 4.03
C SER A 42 -1.99 -2.36 2.62
N VAL A 43 -3.00 -2.27 1.75
CA VAL A 43 -2.84 -1.73 0.38
C VAL A 43 -2.65 -0.21 0.41
N TRP A 44 -3.41 0.51 1.24
CA TRP A 44 -3.25 1.96 1.41
C TRP A 44 -1.81 2.33 1.79
N LEU A 45 -1.30 1.71 2.87
CA LEU A 45 0.06 1.91 3.34
C LEU A 45 1.09 1.56 2.26
N GLY A 46 0.82 0.56 1.42
CA GLY A 46 1.66 0.23 0.27
C GLY A 46 1.74 1.35 -0.76
N TRP A 47 0.62 1.94 -1.16
CA TRP A 47 0.62 3.10 -2.07
C TRP A 47 1.36 4.31 -1.47
N PHE A 48 1.12 4.59 -0.19
CA PHE A 48 1.82 5.65 0.53
C PHE A 48 3.33 5.41 0.59
N LEU A 49 3.76 4.20 0.98
CA LEU A 49 5.16 3.83 1.06
C LEU A 49 5.83 3.90 -0.32
N LEU A 50 5.16 3.44 -1.38
CA LEU A 50 5.67 3.51 -2.74
C LEU A 50 5.96 4.97 -3.16
N LYS A 51 5.02 5.88 -2.90
CA LYS A 51 5.22 7.32 -3.16
C LYS A 51 6.40 7.87 -2.36
N ALA A 52 6.44 7.58 -1.06
CA ALA A 52 7.49 8.07 -0.17
C ALA A 52 8.88 7.54 -0.59
N LEU A 53 9.00 6.27 -0.95
CA LEU A 53 10.26 5.68 -1.43
C LEU A 53 10.74 6.35 -2.71
N ASN A 54 9.85 6.63 -3.67
CA ASN A 54 10.21 7.29 -4.92
C ASN A 54 10.70 8.74 -4.67
N ASP A 55 9.98 9.51 -3.85
CA ASP A 55 10.35 10.88 -3.53
C ASP A 55 11.69 10.95 -2.78
N PHE A 56 11.85 10.12 -1.75
CA PHE A 56 13.07 10.09 -0.94
C PHE A 56 14.26 9.48 -1.68
N SER A 57 14.02 8.56 -2.62
CA SER A 57 15.06 8.03 -3.51
C SER A 57 15.73 9.12 -4.34
N ALA A 58 14.96 10.09 -4.85
CA ALA A 58 15.50 11.24 -5.56
C ALA A 58 16.39 12.12 -4.64
N ILE A 59 15.96 12.30 -3.38
CA ILE A 59 16.75 13.03 -2.37
C ILE A 59 18.05 12.28 -2.05
N ALA A 60 18.00 10.96 -1.87
CA ALA A 60 19.18 10.13 -1.62
C ALA A 60 20.19 10.21 -2.77
N ALA A 61 19.71 10.17 -4.02
CA ALA A 61 20.54 10.36 -5.21
C ALA A 61 21.22 11.75 -5.20
N GLY A 62 20.47 12.82 -4.91
CA GLY A 62 21.01 14.18 -4.80
C GLY A 62 22.07 14.34 -3.70
N ARG A 63 21.96 13.55 -2.63
CA ARG A 63 22.94 13.47 -1.53
C ARG A 63 24.10 12.51 -1.81
N ARG A 64 24.13 11.86 -2.97
CA ARG A 64 25.10 10.82 -3.35
C ARG A 64 25.07 9.58 -2.45
N ASP A 65 23.98 9.35 -1.72
CA ASP A 65 23.72 8.11 -0.98
C ASP A 65 23.22 7.03 -1.95
N ARG A 66 24.16 6.48 -2.71
CA ARG A 66 23.88 5.48 -3.76
C ARG A 66 23.32 4.17 -3.18
N ALA A 67 23.69 3.83 -1.95
CA ALA A 67 23.25 2.62 -1.30
C ALA A 67 21.73 2.66 -1.04
N ARG A 68 21.25 3.72 -0.38
CA ARG A 68 19.81 3.88 -0.12
C ARG A 68 19.00 4.10 -1.38
N HIS A 69 19.50 4.92 -2.31
CA HIS A 69 18.84 5.12 -3.60
C HIS A 69 18.56 3.77 -4.30
N LYS A 70 19.57 2.90 -4.40
CA LYS A 70 19.42 1.57 -5.03
C LYS A 70 18.47 0.67 -4.24
N ALA A 71 18.60 0.62 -2.91
CA ALA A 71 17.76 -0.21 -2.06
C ALA A 71 16.27 0.19 -2.14
N TRP A 72 15.98 1.49 -2.05
CA TRP A 72 14.62 2.02 -2.07
C TRP A 72 13.97 1.88 -3.45
N GLN A 73 14.69 2.12 -4.55
CA GLN A 73 14.16 1.84 -5.90
C GLN A 73 13.86 0.35 -6.09
N GLY A 74 14.75 -0.53 -5.63
CA GLY A 74 14.54 -1.97 -5.72
C GLY A 74 13.31 -2.42 -4.94
N HIS A 75 13.09 -1.86 -3.74
CA HIS A 75 11.90 -2.16 -2.95
C HIS A 75 10.63 -1.57 -3.58
N ALA A 76 10.67 -0.31 -4.03
CA ALA A 76 9.56 0.36 -4.70
C ALA A 76 9.05 -0.44 -5.92
N ALA A 77 9.95 -0.97 -6.75
CA ALA A 77 9.57 -1.81 -7.89
C ALA A 77 8.79 -3.07 -7.46
N ARG A 78 9.32 -3.82 -6.48
CA ARG A 78 8.66 -5.03 -5.95
C ARG A 78 7.33 -4.71 -5.26
N LEU A 79 7.26 -3.59 -4.53
CA LEU A 79 6.06 -3.15 -3.85
C LEU A 79 4.96 -2.79 -4.85
N LYS A 80 5.30 -2.09 -5.95
CA LYS A 80 4.35 -1.83 -7.04
C LYS A 80 3.77 -3.12 -7.61
N GLU A 81 4.63 -4.10 -7.92
CA GLU A 81 4.18 -5.40 -8.43
C GLU A 81 3.27 -6.12 -7.43
N ALA A 82 3.59 -6.08 -6.13
CA ALA A 82 2.74 -6.65 -5.09
C ALA A 82 1.39 -5.93 -4.97
N LEU A 83 1.36 -4.60 -5.05
CA LEU A 83 0.11 -3.82 -5.00
C LEU A 83 -0.81 -4.15 -6.17
N GLU A 84 -0.26 -4.25 -7.37
CA GLU A 84 -1.05 -4.59 -8.57
C GLU A 84 -1.52 -6.05 -8.60
N ARG A 85 -0.77 -6.96 -7.98
CA ARG A 85 -1.08 -8.40 -7.95
C ARG A 85 -2.03 -8.76 -6.81
N GLU A 86 -1.71 -8.34 -5.60
CA GLU A 86 -2.41 -8.72 -4.36
C GLU A 86 -3.55 -7.75 -4.02
N GLY A 87 -3.37 -6.48 -4.37
CA GLY A 87 -4.30 -5.41 -4.06
C GLY A 87 -5.46 -5.31 -5.05
N TRP A 88 -5.30 -5.70 -6.32
CA TRP A 88 -6.37 -5.55 -7.32
C TRP A 88 -7.47 -6.61 -7.15
N ASP A 89 -8.73 -6.17 -7.06
CA ASP A 89 -9.88 -7.08 -6.88
C ASP A 89 -10.75 -7.25 -8.13
N GLY A 90 -10.36 -6.63 -9.25
CA GLY A 90 -11.04 -6.71 -10.54
C GLY A 90 -11.67 -5.40 -10.99
N GLU A 91 -12.17 -4.61 -10.05
CA GLU A 91 -12.80 -3.30 -10.32
C GLU A 91 -12.28 -2.17 -9.41
N TRP A 92 -11.75 -2.53 -8.24
CA TRP A 92 -11.09 -1.60 -7.31
C TRP A 92 -9.96 -2.31 -6.56
N TYR A 93 -9.16 -1.55 -5.81
CA TYR A 93 -8.15 -2.10 -4.93
C TYR A 93 -8.74 -2.48 -3.57
N ARG A 94 -8.42 -3.69 -3.09
CA ARG A 94 -8.69 -4.14 -1.74
C ARG A 94 -8.12 -3.17 -0.71
N ARG A 95 -8.69 -3.20 0.49
CA ARG A 95 -8.17 -2.40 1.60
C ARG A 95 -6.94 -3.03 2.26
N GLY A 96 -6.85 -4.36 2.24
CA GLY A 96 -5.77 -5.12 2.84
C GLY A 96 -6.08 -6.61 2.95
N THR A 97 -5.39 -7.27 3.86
CA THR A 97 -5.60 -8.68 4.20
C THR A 97 -5.48 -8.84 5.71
N PHE A 98 -6.37 -9.65 6.30
CA PHE A 98 -6.29 -10.03 7.71
C PHE A 98 -5.14 -11.00 7.99
N ASP A 99 -4.82 -11.22 9.26
CA ASP A 99 -3.79 -12.17 9.69
C ASP A 99 -4.00 -13.62 9.19
N ASP A 100 -5.26 -14.01 8.98
CA ASP A 100 -5.65 -15.34 8.51
C ASP A 100 -5.66 -15.48 6.97
N GLY A 101 -5.33 -14.39 6.25
CA GLY A 101 -5.37 -14.35 4.79
C GLY A 101 -6.71 -13.90 4.19
N THR A 102 -7.75 -13.68 5.01
CA THR A 102 -9.04 -13.19 4.52
C THR A 102 -8.88 -11.80 3.90
N PRO A 103 -9.44 -11.53 2.71
CA PRO A 103 -9.34 -10.21 2.09
C PRO A 103 -10.21 -9.19 2.84
N LEU A 104 -9.68 -7.98 3.00
CA LEU A 104 -10.39 -6.83 3.58
C LEU A 104 -10.73 -5.83 2.46
N GLY A 105 -11.96 -5.33 2.43
CA GLY A 105 -12.41 -4.38 1.42
C GLY A 105 -12.48 -4.98 0.03
N SER A 106 -13.09 -6.16 -0.10
CA SER A 106 -13.20 -6.91 -1.35
C SER A 106 -14.65 -7.05 -1.80
N LYS A 107 -14.85 -7.31 -3.09
CA LYS A 107 -16.14 -7.76 -3.64
C LYS A 107 -16.67 -9.04 -2.99
N GLN A 108 -15.79 -9.82 -2.36
CA GLN A 108 -16.15 -11.02 -1.59
C GLN A 108 -16.60 -10.70 -0.17
N SER A 109 -16.40 -9.47 0.33
CA SER A 109 -16.81 -9.06 1.67
C SER A 109 -18.33 -8.87 1.73
N ASP A 110 -18.98 -9.30 2.81
CA ASP A 110 -20.41 -9.06 3.01
C ASP A 110 -20.71 -7.57 3.20
N GLU A 111 -19.86 -6.90 3.98
CA GLU A 111 -19.91 -5.48 4.29
C GLU A 111 -18.55 -4.80 4.01
N CYS A 112 -18.53 -3.46 4.02
CA CYS A 112 -17.32 -2.65 3.82
C CYS A 112 -16.50 -3.07 2.58
N ARG A 113 -17.19 -3.40 1.47
CA ARG A 113 -16.61 -3.97 0.24
C ARG A 113 -15.59 -3.08 -0.44
N ILE A 114 -15.67 -1.77 -0.26
CA ILE A 114 -14.78 -0.78 -0.85
C ILE A 114 -14.49 0.32 0.16
N ASP A 115 -13.27 0.83 0.12
CA ASP A 115 -12.80 1.94 0.94
C ASP A 115 -12.14 2.97 0.01
N SER A 116 -12.47 4.26 0.19
CA SER A 116 -12.01 5.34 -0.68
C SER A 116 -10.51 5.60 -0.59
N ILE A 117 -9.87 5.28 0.54
CA ILE A 117 -8.49 5.70 0.80
C ILE A 117 -7.49 4.92 -0.06
N ALA A 118 -7.73 3.62 -0.26
CA ALA A 118 -6.88 2.79 -1.11
C ALA A 118 -6.97 3.24 -2.58
N GLN A 119 -8.16 3.63 -3.05
CA GLN A 119 -8.37 4.04 -4.45
C GLN A 119 -7.75 5.42 -4.69
N SER A 120 -7.97 6.35 -3.75
CA SER A 120 -7.40 7.69 -3.82
C SER A 120 -5.88 7.66 -3.82
N TRP A 121 -5.27 6.83 -2.97
CA TRP A 121 -3.82 6.70 -2.89
C TRP A 121 -3.20 5.94 -4.06
N ALA A 122 -3.93 5.06 -4.73
CA ALA A 122 -3.49 4.49 -6.00
C ALA A 122 -3.20 5.61 -7.01
N VAL A 123 -4.10 6.59 -7.15
CA VAL A 123 -3.90 7.78 -8.00
C VAL A 123 -2.79 8.69 -7.46
N LEU A 124 -2.84 9.07 -6.18
CA LEU A 124 -1.89 10.01 -5.59
C LEU A 124 -0.44 9.47 -5.57
N SER A 125 -0.27 8.15 -5.58
CA SER A 125 1.05 7.53 -5.70
C SER A 125 1.72 7.82 -7.05
N GLY A 126 0.93 8.11 -8.09
CA GLY A 126 1.39 8.24 -9.47
C GLY A 126 1.98 6.95 -10.05
N ALA A 127 1.81 5.81 -9.38
CA ALA A 127 2.50 4.57 -9.71
C ALA A 127 1.57 3.40 -10.07
N ALA A 128 0.30 3.47 -9.66
CA ALA A 128 -0.72 2.50 -10.04
C ALA A 128 -0.90 2.45 -11.57
N ASP A 129 -1.40 1.33 -12.08
CA ASP A 129 -1.87 1.22 -13.45
C ASP A 129 -2.96 2.28 -13.70
N PRO A 130 -2.81 3.15 -14.73
CA PRO A 130 -3.72 4.27 -14.93
C PRO A 130 -5.17 3.86 -15.18
N GLU A 131 -5.41 2.78 -15.94
CA GLU A 131 -6.76 2.31 -16.25
C GLU A 131 -7.43 1.75 -14.99
N ARG A 132 -6.68 0.97 -14.19
CA ARG A 132 -7.17 0.46 -12.91
C ARG A 132 -7.43 1.57 -11.90
N ALA A 133 -6.56 2.58 -11.84
CA ALA A 133 -6.71 3.70 -10.91
C ALA A 133 -7.96 4.53 -11.23
N ASP A 134 -8.21 4.80 -12.51
CA ASP A 134 -9.43 5.49 -12.97
C ASP A 134 -10.69 4.66 -12.66
N MET A 135 -10.67 3.37 -12.98
CA MET A 135 -11.76 2.44 -12.67
C MET A 135 -12.05 2.38 -11.17
N ALA A 136 -11.02 2.25 -10.34
CA ALA A 136 -11.14 2.16 -8.89
C ALA A 136 -11.77 3.42 -8.27
N VAL A 137 -11.35 4.61 -8.73
CA VAL A 137 -11.95 5.88 -8.28
C VAL A 137 -13.38 6.01 -8.78
N GLY A 138 -13.66 5.63 -10.03
CA GLY A 138 -15.03 5.58 -10.56
C GLY A 138 -15.94 4.71 -9.70
N LYS A 139 -15.47 3.53 -9.28
CA LYS A 139 -16.20 2.64 -8.38
C LYS A 139 -16.38 3.19 -6.97
N ALA A 140 -15.36 3.88 -6.43
CA ALA A 140 -15.50 4.56 -5.16
C ALA A 140 -16.57 5.66 -5.21
N LEU A 141 -16.64 6.43 -6.30
CA LEU A 141 -17.67 7.45 -6.50
C LEU A 141 -19.07 6.84 -6.68
N GLU A 142 -19.18 5.70 -7.37
CA GLU A 142 -20.46 5.01 -7.58
C GLU A 142 -21.03 4.40 -6.28
N LEU A 143 -20.16 3.84 -5.42
CA LEU A 143 -20.58 3.00 -4.29
C LEU A 143 -20.55 3.70 -2.93
N LEU A 144 -19.86 4.84 -2.80
CA LEU A 144 -19.69 5.54 -1.52
C LEU A 144 -20.39 6.91 -1.48
N VAL A 145 -20.98 7.36 -2.59
CA VAL A 145 -21.69 8.65 -2.72
C VAL A 145 -23.12 8.39 -3.18
#